data_AF-A0A9P5IYP8-F1
#
_entry.id   AF-A0A9P5IYP8-F1
#
_cell.length_a   1.000
_cell.length_b   1.000
_cell.length_c   1.000
_cell.angle_alpha   90.00
_cell.angle_beta   90.00
_cell.angle_gamma   90.00
#
_symmetry.space_group_name_H-M   'P 1'
#
loop_
_entity.id
_entity.type
_entity.pdbx_description
1 polymer ?
#
loop_
_entity_poly.entity_id
_entity_poly.type
_entity_poly.pdbx_seq_one_letter_code
_entity_poly.pdbx_strand_id
1 'polypeptide(L)'
;MDLLKVLPIGTVYCASSEWNNLSNVAESIHLKDGNRDTFRDDCHSGHYDGVLVIIRCEDAYKAGYDQLDINACTIKSIAVSNSPANIGNATADATMYLLLDSLRRSWISSLSIRNGKWRGHAGLGHDPEGKVLGILGMGNIGSVVAKRAAAFDMHIQYYNQNPLPVERTPPGTK
;
A
#
# COMPACT_ATOMS: atom_id res chain seq x y z
N MET A 1 -3.23 -9.78 36.40
CA MET A 1 -2.75 -10.02 35.02
C MET A 1 -2.35 -8.67 34.49
N ASP A 2 -1.10 -8.51 34.08
CA ASP A 2 -0.65 -7.27 33.45
C ASP A 2 -1.38 -7.10 32.11
N LEU A 3 -1.70 -5.86 31.76
CA LEU A 3 -2.35 -5.55 30.49
C LEU A 3 -1.41 -5.92 29.34
N LEU A 4 -1.98 -6.39 28.23
CA LEU A 4 -1.26 -6.63 26.99
C LEU A 4 -0.59 -5.32 26.54
N LYS A 5 0.71 -5.35 26.25
CA LYS A 5 1.42 -4.17 25.71
C LYS A 5 1.33 -4.15 24.19
N VAL A 6 0.85 -3.03 23.65
CA VAL A 6 0.69 -2.79 22.21
C VAL A 6 1.53 -1.59 21.81
N LEU A 7 2.33 -1.73 20.76
CA LEU A 7 3.16 -0.66 20.22
C LEU A 7 2.55 -0.15 18.90
N PRO A 8 1.84 0.99 18.89
CA PRO A 8 1.52 1.70 17.66
C PRO A 8 2.78 2.24 16.99
N ILE A 9 2.92 1.97 15.69
CA ILE A 9 3.89 2.64 14.83
C ILE A 9 3.13 3.54 13.86
N GLY A 10 3.36 4.85 13.97
CA GLY A 10 2.70 5.90 13.21
C GLY A 10 1.62 6.64 14.00
N THR A 11 0.95 7.57 13.33
CA THR A 11 -0.08 8.43 13.91
C THR A 11 -1.47 7.92 13.56
N VAL A 12 -2.38 7.91 14.52
CA VAL A 12 -3.80 7.64 14.30
C VAL A 12 -4.52 8.94 13.96
N TYR A 13 -5.02 9.07 12.72
CA TYR A 13 -5.70 10.28 12.26
C TYR A 13 -7.23 10.19 12.33
N CYS A 14 -7.80 9.12 11.77
CA CYS A 14 -9.25 9.04 11.51
C CYS A 14 -10.01 8.12 12.47
N ALA A 15 -9.32 7.41 13.37
CA ALA A 15 -9.90 6.39 14.25
C ALA A 15 -9.48 6.58 15.72
N SER A 16 -9.30 7.83 16.14
CA SER A 16 -8.78 8.16 17.48
C SER A 16 -9.73 7.70 18.59
N SER A 17 -11.05 7.74 18.36
CA SER A 17 -12.05 7.20 19.28
C SER A 17 -11.89 5.70 19.50
N GLU A 18 -11.75 4.94 18.42
CA GLU A 18 -11.57 3.49 18.42
C GLU A 18 -10.24 3.12 19.06
N TRP A 19 -9.18 3.87 18.76
CA TRP A 19 -7.88 3.69 19.38
C TRP A 19 -7.90 3.93 20.88
N ASN A 20 -8.54 5.01 21.33
CA ASN A 20 -8.65 5.33 22.75
C ASN A 20 -9.41 4.25 23.53
N ASN A 21 -10.38 3.56 22.90
CA ASN A 21 -11.11 2.45 23.50
C ASN A 21 -10.23 1.21 23.77
N LEU A 22 -9.06 1.08 23.14
CA LEU A 22 -8.13 -0.03 23.40
C LEU A 22 -7.51 0.02 24.80
N SER A 23 -7.49 1.18 25.45
CA SER A 23 -7.00 1.34 26.83
C SER A 23 -7.73 0.45 27.84
N ASN A 24 -8.93 -0.04 27.51
CA ASN A 24 -9.70 -0.97 28.33
C ASN A 24 -9.17 -2.41 28.31
N VAL A 25 -8.35 -2.77 27.31
CA VAL A 25 -7.88 -4.15 27.07
C VAL A 25 -6.36 -4.28 26.92
N ALA A 26 -5.67 -3.17 26.65
CA ALA A 26 -4.24 -3.14 26.41
C ALA A 26 -3.60 -1.81 26.86
N GLU A 27 -2.34 -1.88 27.26
CA GLU A 27 -1.47 -0.72 27.47
C GLU A 27 -0.82 -0.32 26.13
N SER A 28 -1.04 0.92 25.70
CA SER A 28 -0.38 1.47 24.51
C SER A 28 1.00 2.02 24.89
N ILE A 29 2.06 1.40 24.36
CA ILE A 29 3.44 1.86 24.53
C ILE A 29 3.72 2.97 23.53
N HIS A 30 4.31 4.07 23.99
CA HIS A 30 4.69 5.16 23.10
C HIS A 30 5.98 4.81 22.34
N LEU A 31 5.93 4.92 21.02
CA LEU A 31 7.13 4.85 20.20
C LEU A 31 7.97 6.11 20.41
N LYS A 32 9.25 5.96 20.75
CA LYS A 32 10.15 7.13 20.81
C LYS A 32 10.33 7.74 19.42
N ASP A 33 10.38 9.06 19.37
CA ASP A 33 10.80 9.78 18.18
C ASP A 33 12.23 9.38 17.79
N GLY A 34 12.45 9.12 16.50
CA GLY A 34 13.75 8.66 16.03
C GLY A 34 13.73 8.17 14.59
N ASN A 35 14.79 7.45 14.21
CA ASN A 35 14.94 6.82 12.92
C ASN A 35 15.01 5.29 13.06
N ARG A 36 15.24 4.58 11.96
CA ARG A 36 15.32 3.11 11.94
C ARG A 36 16.39 2.57 12.89
N ASP A 37 17.54 3.22 12.95
CA ASP A 37 18.67 2.75 13.76
C ASP A 37 18.36 2.92 15.25
N THR A 38 17.81 4.06 15.66
CA THR A 38 17.41 4.29 17.06
C THR A 38 16.28 3.33 17.48
N PHE A 39 15.32 3.04 16.60
CA PHE A 39 14.28 2.04 16.87
C PHE A 39 14.87 0.65 17.08
N ARG A 40 15.85 0.26 16.25
CA ARG A 40 16.55 -1.01 16.38
C ARG A 40 17.32 -1.08 17.71
N ASP A 41 17.99 -0.01 18.10
CA ASP A 41 18.73 0.07 19.37
C ASP A 41 17.78 -0.01 20.58
N ASP A 42 16.60 0.63 20.52
CA ASP A 42 15.56 0.49 21.53
C ASP A 42 15.03 -0.97 21.61
N CYS A 43 14.83 -1.64 20.47
CA CYS A 43 14.46 -3.06 20.44
C CYS A 43 15.54 -3.97 21.06
N HIS A 44 16.82 -3.64 20.87
CA HIS A 44 17.95 -4.41 21.43
C HIS A 44 18.18 -4.14 22.91
N SER A 45 17.96 -2.91 23.37
CA SER A 45 18.10 -2.53 24.79
C SER A 45 17.00 -3.11 25.70
N GLY A 46 15.98 -3.75 25.12
CA GLY A 46 14.85 -4.31 25.84
C GLY A 46 13.76 -3.29 26.17
N HIS A 47 13.83 -2.07 25.62
CA HIS A 47 12.84 -1.02 25.87
C HIS A 47 11.40 -1.44 25.48
N TYR A 48 11.28 -2.27 24.45
CA TYR A 48 10.01 -2.81 23.96
C TYR A 48 9.76 -4.28 24.39
N ASP A 49 10.48 -4.80 25.39
CA ASP A 49 10.26 -6.17 25.87
C ASP A 49 8.86 -6.31 26.49
N GLY A 50 8.19 -7.42 26.18
CA GLY A 50 6.80 -7.67 26.57
C GLY A 50 5.75 -7.03 25.66
N VAL A 51 6.15 -6.27 24.63
CA VAL A 51 5.24 -5.88 23.54
C VAL A 51 4.80 -7.14 22.81
N LEU A 52 3.50 -7.39 22.82
CA LEU A 52 2.91 -8.58 22.23
C LEU A 52 2.44 -8.33 20.79
N VAL A 53 2.07 -7.08 20.48
CA VAL A 53 1.56 -6.69 19.16
C VAL A 53 2.17 -5.36 18.72
N ILE A 54 2.74 -5.35 17.52
CA ILE A 54 3.08 -4.13 16.78
C ILE A 54 1.97 -3.88 15.75
N ILE A 55 1.33 -2.72 15.87
CA ILE A 55 0.29 -2.28 14.92
C ILE A 55 0.84 -1.11 14.13
N ARG A 56 0.88 -1.24 12.80
CA ARG A 56 1.17 -0.10 11.94
C ARG A 56 -0.14 0.62 11.62
N CYS A 57 -0.27 1.84 12.14
CA CYS A 57 -1.46 2.68 11.97
C CYS A 57 -1.24 3.88 11.02
N GLU A 58 -0.08 3.99 10.37
CA GLU A 58 0.17 5.07 9.42
C GLU A 58 -0.91 5.14 8.33
N ASP A 59 -1.09 6.36 7.79
CA ASP A 59 -1.90 6.76 6.65
C ASP A 59 -2.30 5.60 5.74
N ALA A 60 -3.56 5.60 5.28
CA ALA A 60 -4.20 4.60 4.42
C ALA A 60 -3.50 4.30 3.07
N TYR A 61 -2.22 4.62 2.91
CA TYR A 61 -1.38 4.44 1.74
C TYR A 61 -0.40 3.26 1.85
N LYS A 62 -0.28 2.55 2.99
CA LYS A 62 0.76 1.51 3.17
C LYS A 62 0.22 0.15 3.62
N ALA A 63 0.16 -0.82 2.71
CA ALA A 63 -0.02 -2.24 3.05
C ALA A 63 1.31 -2.97 3.30
N GLY A 64 2.42 -2.49 2.72
CA GLY A 64 3.75 -3.07 2.89
C GLY A 64 4.24 -2.97 4.32
N TYR A 65 5.10 -3.90 4.73
CA TYR A 65 5.72 -3.94 6.05
C TYR A 65 7.24 -4.16 5.96
N ASP A 66 7.82 -3.87 4.81
CA ASP A 66 9.24 -4.11 4.48
C ASP A 66 10.21 -3.39 5.42
N GLN A 67 9.74 -2.33 6.08
CA GLN A 67 10.52 -1.64 7.10
C GLN A 67 10.67 -2.43 8.42
N LEU A 68 9.85 -3.45 8.67
CA LEU A 68 9.91 -4.26 9.90
C LEU A 68 10.71 -5.54 9.67
N ASP A 69 11.57 -5.89 10.63
CA ASP A 69 12.24 -7.19 10.66
C ASP A 69 11.31 -8.23 11.28
N ILE A 70 10.54 -8.91 10.42
CA ILE A 70 9.56 -9.91 10.84
C ILE A 70 10.22 -11.11 11.52
N ASN A 71 11.44 -11.48 11.12
CA ASN A 71 12.15 -12.60 11.73
C ASN A 71 12.57 -12.27 13.16
N ALA A 72 13.13 -11.07 13.38
CA ALA A 72 13.48 -10.60 14.72
C ALA A 72 12.24 -10.51 15.64
N CYS A 73 11.11 -10.01 15.11
CA CYS A 73 9.85 -9.98 15.84
C CYS A 73 9.39 -11.40 16.22
N THR A 74 9.45 -12.35 15.27
CA THR A 74 9.04 -13.73 15.48
C THR A 74 9.89 -14.43 16.55
N ILE A 75 11.22 -14.26 16.52
CA ILE A 75 12.15 -14.82 17.53
C ILE A 75 11.80 -14.31 18.93
N LYS A 76 11.36 -13.05 19.04
CA LYS A 76 10.94 -12.42 20.29
C LYS A 76 9.47 -12.66 20.65
N SER A 77 8.75 -13.52 19.92
CA SER A 77 7.31 -13.77 20.10
C SER A 77 6.43 -12.52 20.01
N ILE A 78 6.83 -11.57 19.15
CA ILE A 78 6.09 -10.33 18.88
C ILE A 78 5.24 -10.55 17.63
N ALA A 79 3.92 -10.45 17.76
CA ALA A 79 3.02 -10.49 16.62
C ALA A 79 3.03 -9.15 15.88
N VAL A 80 3.06 -9.20 14.55
CA VAL A 80 2.98 -8.02 13.69
C VAL A 80 1.72 -8.12 12.83
N SER A 81 0.94 -7.03 12.80
CA SER A 81 -0.26 -6.94 11.97
C SER A 81 -0.18 -5.74 11.01
N ASN A 82 -0.68 -5.92 9.80
CA ASN A 82 -0.87 -4.87 8.80
C ASN A 82 -2.34 -4.83 8.31
N SER A 83 -2.67 -3.83 7.48
CA SER A 83 -4.02 -3.66 6.90
C SER A 83 -4.03 -3.87 5.38
N PRO A 84 -3.93 -5.12 4.88
CA PRO A 84 -3.71 -5.41 3.46
C PRO A 84 -4.93 -5.17 2.56
N ALA A 85 -6.15 -5.08 3.13
CA ALA A 85 -7.39 -5.05 2.35
C ALA A 85 -7.87 -3.64 1.97
N ASN A 86 -7.46 -2.60 2.70
CA ASN A 86 -8.15 -1.30 2.67
C ASN A 86 -7.68 -0.34 1.56
N ILE A 87 -6.61 -0.69 0.83
CA ILE A 87 -5.99 0.22 -0.15
C ILE A 87 -6.21 -0.19 -1.62
N GLY A 88 -6.77 -1.39 -1.85
CA GLY A 88 -6.84 -2.01 -3.17
C GLY A 88 -7.51 -1.13 -4.22
N ASN A 89 -8.66 -0.53 -3.88
CA ASN A 89 -9.43 0.29 -4.81
C ASN A 89 -8.73 1.60 -5.14
N ALA A 90 -8.37 2.39 -4.12
CA ALA A 90 -7.76 3.70 -4.30
C ALA A 90 -6.41 3.62 -5.05
N THR A 91 -5.57 2.63 -4.72
CA THR A 91 -4.30 2.43 -5.43
C THR A 91 -4.53 2.05 -6.90
N ALA A 92 -5.51 1.20 -7.17
CA ALA A 92 -5.81 0.80 -8.53
C ALA A 92 -6.47 1.95 -9.35
N ASP A 93 -7.26 2.83 -8.73
CA ASP A 93 -7.76 4.06 -9.37
C ASP A 93 -6.62 5.00 -9.76
N ALA A 94 -5.68 5.25 -8.82
CA ALA A 94 -4.49 6.05 -9.09
C ALA A 94 -3.61 5.42 -10.19
N THR A 95 -3.51 4.09 -10.22
CA THR A 95 -2.77 3.37 -11.26
C THR A 95 -3.40 3.58 -12.64
N MET A 96 -4.73 3.45 -12.76
CA MET A 96 -5.43 3.70 -14.01
C MET A 96 -5.30 5.17 -14.46
N TYR A 97 -5.36 6.11 -13.52
CA TYR A 97 -5.09 7.53 -13.80
C TYR A 97 -3.70 7.74 -14.41
N LEU A 98 -2.65 7.19 -13.78
CA LEU A 98 -1.27 7.31 -14.27
C LEU A 98 -1.06 6.64 -15.63
N LEU A 99 -1.71 5.50 -15.87
CA LEU A 99 -1.69 4.80 -17.15
C LEU A 99 -2.28 5.67 -18.26
N LEU A 100 -3.48 6.23 -18.04
CA LEU A 100 -4.14 7.10 -19.02
C LEU A 100 -3.38 8.40 -19.23
N ASP A 101 -2.87 9.03 -18.16
CA ASP A 101 -2.03 10.22 -18.26
C ASP A 101 -0.77 9.95 -19.10
N SER A 102 -0.16 8.78 -18.93
CA SER A 102 1.03 8.39 -19.70
C SER A 102 0.70 8.19 -21.18
N LEU A 103 -0.39 7.50 -21.50
CA LEU A 103 -0.84 7.29 -22.88
C LEU A 103 -1.22 8.60 -23.59
N ARG A 104 -1.77 9.57 -22.85
CA ARG A 104 -2.20 10.88 -23.37
C ARG A 104 -1.16 11.98 -23.21
N ARG A 105 -0.09 11.74 -22.45
CA ARG A 105 0.92 12.71 -22.04
C ARG A 105 0.27 13.98 -21.48
N SER A 106 -0.79 13.82 -20.69
CA SER A 106 -1.72 14.91 -20.36
C SER A 106 -1.08 15.95 -19.44
N TRP A 107 -0.03 15.57 -18.72
CA TRP A 107 0.82 16.50 -17.97
C TRP A 107 1.40 17.63 -18.85
N ILE A 108 1.76 17.36 -20.11
CA ILE A 108 2.31 18.38 -21.04
C ILE A 108 1.23 19.41 -21.37
N SER A 109 0.03 18.94 -21.72
CA SER A 109 -1.13 19.80 -21.99
C SER A 109 -1.53 20.61 -20.76
N SER A 110 -1.52 19.97 -19.58
CA SER A 110 -1.81 20.60 -18.29
C SER A 110 -0.81 21.71 -17.95
N LEU A 111 0.48 21.49 -18.20
CA LEU A 111 1.51 22.51 -18.00
C LEU A 111 1.39 23.65 -19.03
N SER A 112 1.09 23.32 -20.29
CA SER A 112 0.94 24.29 -21.37
C SER A 112 -0.18 25.29 -21.10
N ILE A 113 -1.36 24.81 -20.70
CA ILE A 113 -2.50 25.69 -20.42
C ILE A 113 -2.24 26.58 -19.20
N ARG A 114 -1.61 26.04 -18.14
CA ARG A 114 -1.20 26.81 -16.95
C ARG A 114 -0.20 27.92 -17.28
N ASN A 115 0.62 27.72 -18.32
CA ASN A 115 1.58 28.71 -18.80
C ASN A 115 1.00 29.66 -19.87
N GLY A 116 -0.31 29.63 -20.11
CA GLY A 116 -0.96 30.50 -21.12
C GLY A 116 -0.63 30.14 -22.57
N LYS A 117 -0.09 28.95 -22.83
CA LYS A 117 0.35 28.50 -24.17
C LYS A 117 -0.71 27.67 -24.90
N TRP A 118 -1.90 27.54 -24.32
CA TRP A 118 -3.02 26.73 -24.84
C TRP A 118 -2.55 25.30 -25.19
N ARG A 119 -2.57 24.91 -26.47
CA ARG A 119 -2.25 23.55 -26.94
C ARG A 119 -0.80 23.11 -26.70
N GLY A 120 0.16 24.04 -26.66
CA GLY A 120 1.58 23.67 -26.50
C GLY A 120 2.06 22.61 -27.50
N HIS A 121 2.86 21.65 -27.04
CA HIS A 121 3.53 20.62 -27.86
C HIS A 121 3.23 19.17 -27.40
N ALA A 122 2.04 18.91 -26.86
CA ALA A 122 1.74 17.60 -26.25
C ALA A 122 1.73 16.40 -27.24
N GLY A 123 1.61 16.66 -28.54
CA GLY A 123 1.44 15.61 -29.56
C GLY A 123 0.09 14.88 -29.41
N LEU A 124 -0.14 13.88 -30.26
CA LEU A 124 -1.28 12.98 -30.11
C LEU A 124 -0.93 11.88 -29.11
N GLY A 125 -1.89 11.54 -28.27
CA GLY A 125 -1.82 10.37 -27.39
C GLY A 125 -2.25 9.09 -28.08
N HIS A 126 -2.26 8.00 -27.33
CA HIS A 126 -2.76 6.71 -27.77
C HIS A 126 -3.95 6.26 -26.93
N ASP A 127 -4.84 5.48 -27.54
CA ASP A 127 -5.93 4.82 -26.83
C ASP A 127 -5.44 3.52 -26.17
N PRO A 128 -5.99 3.15 -24.99
CA PRO A 128 -5.65 1.90 -24.32
C PRO A 128 -6.19 0.66 -25.04
N GLU A 129 -7.27 0.80 -25.81
CA GLU A 129 -7.95 -0.29 -26.52
C GLU A 129 -6.98 -1.18 -27.31
N GLY A 130 -7.11 -2.49 -27.13
CA GLY A 130 -6.30 -3.52 -27.81
C GLY A 130 -4.84 -3.59 -27.35
N LYS A 131 -4.39 -2.72 -26.43
CA LYS A 131 -3.03 -2.79 -25.88
C LYS A 131 -2.92 -3.85 -24.79
N VAL A 132 -1.69 -4.33 -24.60
CA VAL A 132 -1.37 -5.26 -23.51
C VAL A 132 -0.95 -4.47 -22.26
N LEU A 133 -1.59 -4.74 -21.12
CA LEU A 133 -1.13 -4.32 -19.80
C LEU A 133 -0.45 -5.49 -19.10
N GLY A 134 0.86 -5.35 -18.85
CA GLY A 134 1.64 -6.29 -18.03
C GLY A 134 1.56 -5.94 -16.54
N ILE A 135 1.21 -6.92 -15.71
CA ILE A 135 1.13 -6.79 -14.25
C ILE A 135 2.16 -7.72 -13.59
N LEU A 136 3.19 -7.13 -12.98
CA LEU A 136 4.16 -7.86 -12.17
C LEU A 136 3.68 -7.89 -10.71
N GLY A 137 3.23 -9.04 -10.22
CA GLY A 137 2.59 -9.14 -8.91
C GLY A 137 1.06 -9.00 -8.98
N MET A 138 0.38 -10.01 -9.50
CA MET A 138 -1.08 -10.15 -9.40
C MET A 138 -1.48 -10.54 -7.98
N GLY A 139 -1.66 -9.54 -7.13
CA GLY A 139 -2.26 -9.66 -5.80
C GLY A 139 -3.59 -8.92 -5.71
N ASN A 140 -3.97 -8.46 -4.51
CA ASN A 140 -5.21 -7.70 -4.30
C ASN A 140 -5.30 -6.47 -5.22
N ILE A 141 -4.27 -5.62 -5.23
CA ILE A 141 -4.25 -4.40 -6.08
C ILE A 141 -4.24 -4.77 -7.56
N GLY A 142 -3.31 -5.65 -7.97
CA GLY A 142 -3.16 -6.06 -9.37
C GLY A 142 -4.46 -6.61 -9.97
N SER A 143 -5.22 -7.39 -9.20
CA SER A 143 -6.50 -7.95 -9.64
C SER A 143 -7.55 -6.87 -9.89
N VAL A 144 -7.58 -5.83 -9.05
CA VAL A 144 -8.52 -4.71 -9.24
C VAL A 144 -8.06 -3.80 -10.39
N VAL A 145 -6.75 -3.62 -10.59
CA VAL A 145 -6.19 -2.94 -11.79
C VAL A 145 -6.61 -3.70 -13.05
N ALA A 146 -6.41 -5.02 -13.10
CA ALA A 146 -6.77 -5.85 -14.23
C ALA A 146 -8.26 -5.73 -14.58
N LYS A 147 -9.14 -5.78 -13.57
CA LYS A 147 -10.58 -5.60 -13.75
C LYS A 147 -10.92 -4.24 -14.37
N ARG A 148 -10.28 -3.16 -13.91
CA ARG A 148 -10.53 -1.81 -14.45
C ARG A 148 -9.97 -1.66 -15.86
N ALA A 149 -8.75 -2.14 -16.11
CA ALA A 149 -8.11 -2.08 -17.42
C ALA A 149 -8.87 -2.88 -18.49
N ALA A 150 -9.50 -4.00 -18.10
CA ALA A 150 -10.38 -4.76 -19.00
C ALA A 150 -11.59 -3.93 -19.49
N ALA A 151 -12.11 -2.99 -18.69
CA ALA A 151 -13.18 -2.08 -19.11
C ALA A 151 -12.71 -1.01 -20.12
N PHE A 152 -11.41 -0.89 -20.35
CA PHE A 152 -10.79 -0.08 -21.41
C PHE A 152 -10.32 -0.95 -22.58
N ASP A 153 -10.83 -2.18 -22.70
CA ASP A 153 -10.52 -3.14 -23.76
C ASP A 153 -9.03 -3.49 -23.87
N MET A 154 -8.31 -3.46 -22.74
CA MET A 154 -6.92 -3.89 -22.66
C MET A 154 -6.81 -5.40 -22.49
N HIS A 155 -5.76 -5.99 -23.08
CA HIS A 155 -5.37 -7.38 -22.83
C HIS A 155 -4.46 -7.47 -21.61
N ILE A 156 -4.81 -8.30 -20.63
CA ILE A 156 -4.03 -8.39 -19.40
C ILE A 156 -3.05 -9.56 -19.49
N GLN A 157 -1.78 -9.30 -19.16
CA GLN A 157 -0.78 -10.31 -18.91
C GLN A 157 -0.21 -10.14 -17.51
N TYR A 158 0.14 -11.23 -16.82
CA TYR A 158 0.74 -11.12 -15.49
C TYR A 158 1.89 -12.09 -15.24
N TYR A 159 2.68 -11.76 -14.23
CA TYR A 159 3.70 -12.65 -13.70
C TYR A 159 3.74 -12.59 -12.18
N ASN A 160 3.72 -13.77 -11.56
CA ASN A 160 4.06 -14.01 -10.15
C ASN A 160 5.09 -15.13 -10.09
N GLN A 161 5.94 -15.13 -9.06
CA GLN A 161 6.83 -16.27 -8.79
C GLN A 161 6.05 -17.57 -8.60
N ASN A 162 4.93 -17.50 -7.87
CA ASN A 162 3.95 -18.57 -7.77
C ASN A 162 2.65 -18.12 -8.47
N PRO A 163 2.18 -18.84 -9.51
CA PRO A 163 0.94 -18.50 -10.20
C PRO A 163 -0.25 -18.41 -9.24
N LEU A 164 -1.22 -17.57 -9.57
CA LEU A 164 -2.46 -17.54 -8.81
C LEU A 164 -3.27 -18.82 -9.05
N PRO A 165 -4.03 -19.30 -8.05
CA PRO A 165 -5.10 -20.26 -8.29
C PRO A 165 -6.06 -19.75 -9.35
N VAL A 166 -6.68 -20.66 -10.11
CA VAL A 166 -7.57 -20.31 -11.23
C VAL A 166 -8.71 -19.42 -10.76
N GLU A 167 -9.25 -19.66 -9.57
CA GLU A 167 -10.37 -18.92 -8.97
C GLU A 167 -10.01 -17.46 -8.65
N ARG A 168 -8.72 -17.16 -8.49
CA ARG A 168 -8.22 -15.81 -8.19
C ARG A 168 -7.66 -15.11 -9.42
N THR A 169 -7.56 -15.78 -10.55
CA THR A 169 -7.04 -15.21 -11.80
C THR A 169 -8.14 -14.42 -12.50
N PRO A 170 -7.96 -13.11 -12.76
CA PRO A 170 -8.99 -12.33 -13.46
C PRO A 170 -9.28 -12.90 -14.86
N PRO A 171 -10.55 -12.98 -15.28
CA PRO A 171 -10.90 -13.53 -16.60
C PRO A 171 -10.17 -12.84 -17.75
N GLY A 172 -9.74 -13.62 -18.75
CA GLY A 172 -9.04 -13.09 -19.93
C GLY A 172 -7.58 -12.71 -19.68
N THR A 173 -7.05 -12.95 -18.49
CA THR A 173 -5.62 -12.75 -18.18
C THR A 173 -4.80 -13.91 -18.71
N LYS A 174 -3.66 -13.61 -19.33
CA LYS A 174 -2.65 -14.59 -19.76
C LYS A 174 -1.42 -14.57 -18.86
#